data_AF-A0A7X7ESC7-F1
#
_entry.id   AF-A0A7X7ESC7-F1
#
_cell.length_a   1.000
_cell.length_b   1.000
_cell.length_c   1.000
_cell.angle_alpha   90.00
_cell.angle_beta   90.00
_cell.angle_gamma   90.00
#
_symmetry.space_group_name_H-M   'P 1'
#
loop_
_entity.id
_entity.type
_entity.pdbx_description
1 polymer ?
#
loop_
_entity_poly.entity_id
_entity_poly.type
_entity_poly.pdbx_seq_one_letter_code
_entity_poly.pdbx_strand_id
1 'polypeptide(L)'
;LDRQHPKKKFRPLACGQIGMGAAWFLVVGLLVLGLGGSFALNLLLGFVAIAYLLLNLLYSWWLKHHVIVDVMCISIGFVLRALGGVVAIEVPLSPWLLVCTFTLCLFVGFGKRRCELAVTNNNYHLASDRRPVLERYTLELLGHLLTISAAVAITTFMLYTMDPQTAEKFGTNYLVYSLPFVFYGIFRFASLIQTGRFGGPMEIFATDHPFQMSIVLWIVSVIVIVHWGPQIQDFVRKMAMLY
;
A
#
# COMPACT_ATOMS: atom_id res chain seq x y z
N LEU A 1 0.54 -23.53 16.23
CA LEU A 1 -0.24 -23.37 14.97
C LEU A 1 0.63 -23.43 13.71
N ASP A 2 1.69 -22.62 13.55
CA ASP A 2 2.55 -22.68 12.33
C ASP A 2 3.30 -24.01 12.12
N ARG A 3 3.56 -24.78 13.18
CA ARG A 3 4.23 -26.11 13.14
C ARG A 3 3.40 -27.23 12.49
N GLN A 4 2.06 -27.11 12.50
CA GLN A 4 1.15 -28.14 11.96
C GLN A 4 0.69 -27.82 10.53
N HIS A 5 1.19 -26.75 9.93
CA HIS A 5 0.69 -26.25 8.64
C HIS A 5 1.56 -26.75 7.46
N PRO A 6 0.98 -27.32 6.40
CA PRO A 6 1.73 -27.97 5.31
C PRO A 6 2.72 -27.04 4.58
N LYS A 7 2.39 -25.75 4.41
CA LYS A 7 3.31 -24.73 3.85
C LYS A 7 4.07 -23.86 4.87
N LYS A 8 3.57 -23.66 6.10
CA LYS A 8 4.17 -22.74 7.09
C LYS A 8 5.14 -23.46 8.06
N LYS A 9 5.18 -24.80 8.05
CA LYS A 9 6.18 -25.59 8.78
C LYS A 9 7.61 -25.33 8.33
N PHE A 10 7.80 -24.88 7.09
CA PHE A 10 9.12 -24.59 6.49
C PHE A 10 9.66 -23.20 6.87
N ARG A 11 8.92 -22.41 7.67
CA ARG A 11 9.46 -21.16 8.22
C ARG A 11 10.66 -21.49 9.13
N PRO A 12 11.77 -20.74 9.08
CA PRO A 12 13.01 -21.07 9.82
C PRO A 12 12.83 -21.27 11.33
N LEU A 13 11.87 -20.55 11.93
CA LEU A 13 11.47 -20.67 13.34
C LEU A 13 10.60 -21.92 13.63
N ALA A 14 9.82 -22.39 12.66
CA ALA A 14 8.93 -23.54 12.81
C ALA A 14 9.63 -24.88 12.54
N CYS A 15 10.65 -24.90 11.66
CA CYS A 15 11.49 -26.07 11.38
C CYS A 15 12.70 -26.21 12.32
N GLY A 16 12.93 -25.26 13.24
CA GLY A 16 14.00 -25.32 14.24
C GLY A 16 15.40 -25.02 13.70
N GLN A 17 15.53 -24.48 12.48
CA GLN A 17 16.82 -24.09 11.90
C GLN A 17 17.44 -22.87 12.61
N ILE A 18 16.64 -22.07 13.32
CA ILE A 18 17.12 -20.95 14.13
C ILE A 18 16.84 -21.26 15.59
N GLY A 19 17.89 -21.34 16.41
CA GLY A 19 17.76 -21.48 17.86
C GLY A 19 17.02 -20.28 18.47
N MET A 20 16.20 -20.52 19.50
CA MET A 20 15.38 -19.48 20.13
C MET A 20 16.20 -18.26 20.62
N GLY A 21 17.45 -18.49 21.05
CA GLY A 21 18.38 -17.42 21.41
C GLY A 21 18.84 -16.57 20.23
N ALA A 22 19.14 -17.18 19.07
CA ALA A 22 19.52 -16.45 17.86
C ALA A 22 18.36 -15.61 17.31
N ALA A 23 17.13 -16.11 17.41
CA ALA A 23 15.94 -15.37 17.05
C ALA A 23 15.74 -14.13 17.93
N TRP A 24 15.90 -14.27 19.25
CA TRP A 24 15.84 -13.14 20.17
C TRP A 24 16.95 -12.12 19.94
N PHE A 25 18.19 -12.58 19.73
CA PHE A 25 19.31 -11.69 19.41
C PHE A 25 19.04 -10.87 18.15
N LEU A 26 18.51 -11.50 17.10
CA LEU A 26 18.19 -10.84 15.84
C LEU A 26 17.04 -9.83 16.01
N VAL A 27 15.99 -10.18 16.76
CA VAL A 27 14.88 -9.25 17.07
C VAL A 27 15.38 -8.05 17.85
N VAL A 28 16.13 -8.27 18.93
CA VAL A 28 16.66 -7.18 19.77
C VAL A 28 17.66 -6.34 18.97
N GLY A 29 18.55 -6.98 18.22
CA GLY A 29 19.53 -6.28 17.37
C GLY A 29 18.86 -5.39 16.33
N LEU A 30 17.86 -5.90 15.60
CA LEU A 30 17.11 -5.10 14.64
C LEU A 30 16.29 -3.99 15.30
N LEU A 31 15.73 -4.23 16.49
CA LEU A 31 15.01 -3.19 17.23
C LEU A 31 15.93 -2.07 17.68
N VAL A 32 17.09 -2.41 18.25
CA VAL A 32 18.07 -1.42 18.71
C VAL A 32 18.64 -0.64 17.54
N LEU A 33 19.02 -1.31 16.44
CA LEU A 33 19.53 -0.62 15.25
C LEU A 33 18.44 0.21 14.57
N GLY A 34 17.22 -0.30 14.46
CA GLY A 34 16.10 0.39 13.82
C GLY A 34 15.63 1.60 14.61
N LEU A 35 15.35 1.46 15.91
CA LEU A 35 14.93 2.58 16.75
C LEU A 35 16.10 3.53 17.04
N GLY A 36 17.26 3.00 17.39
CA GLY A 36 18.47 3.79 17.63
C GLY A 36 18.88 4.60 16.40
N GLY A 37 18.88 3.98 15.22
CA GLY A 37 19.12 4.69 13.96
C GLY A 37 18.05 5.74 13.65
N SER A 38 16.78 5.45 13.94
CA SER A 38 15.68 6.41 13.74
C SER A 38 15.84 7.66 14.61
N PHE A 39 16.15 7.50 15.90
CA PHE A 39 16.41 8.61 16.82
C PHE A 39 17.71 9.36 16.51
N ALA A 40 18.74 8.67 16.03
CA ALA A 40 20.00 9.28 15.65
C ALA A 40 19.87 10.17 14.40
N LEU A 41 18.97 9.81 13.48
CA LEU A 41 18.70 10.60 12.27
C LEU A 41 17.81 11.81 12.57
N ASN A 42 16.67 11.59 13.23
CA ASN A 42 15.73 12.67 13.55
C ASN A 42 14.82 12.27 14.74
N LEU A 43 14.64 13.17 15.71
CA LEU A 43 13.79 12.91 16.87
C LEU A 43 12.35 12.56 16.48
N LEU A 44 11.79 13.25 15.49
CA LEU A 44 10.44 13.00 14.97
C LEU A 44 10.36 11.62 14.29
N LEU A 45 11.41 11.21 13.58
CA LEU A 45 11.49 9.87 12.98
C LEU A 45 11.49 8.78 14.05
N GLY A 46 12.18 9.01 15.16
CA GLY A 46 12.13 8.13 16.34
C GLY A 46 10.70 7.94 16.87
N PHE A 47 9.92 9.02 17.02
CA PHE A 47 8.52 8.92 17.43
C PHE A 47 7.64 8.18 16.40
N VAL A 48 7.84 8.42 15.10
CA VAL A 48 7.14 7.68 14.03
C VAL A 48 7.46 6.18 14.09
N ALA A 49 8.72 5.82 14.33
CA ALA A 49 9.15 4.43 14.46
C ALA A 49 8.53 3.75 15.70
N ILE A 50 8.43 4.45 16.84
CA ILE A 50 7.73 3.95 18.03
C ILE A 50 6.25 3.73 17.73
N ALA A 51 5.56 4.72 17.13
CA ALA A 51 4.15 4.59 16.77
C ALA A 51 3.90 3.39 15.84
N TYR A 52 4.78 3.19 14.85
CA TYR A 52 4.74 2.04 13.95
C TYR A 52 4.92 0.72 14.70
N LEU A 53 5.85 0.65 15.64
CA LEU A 53 6.10 -0.55 16.45
C LEU A 53 4.90 -0.87 17.34
N LEU A 54 4.36 0.13 18.05
CA LEU A 54 3.16 -0.03 18.88
C LEU A 54 1.97 -0.52 18.06
N LEU A 55 1.75 0.04 16.87
CA LEU A 55 0.70 -0.41 15.95
C LEU A 55 0.89 -1.88 15.56
N ASN A 56 2.12 -2.32 15.26
CA ASN A 56 2.41 -3.71 14.90
C ASN A 56 2.19 -4.68 16.08
N LEU A 57 2.56 -4.29 17.29
CA LEU A 57 2.30 -5.08 18.51
C LEU A 57 0.79 -5.20 18.74
N LEU A 58 0.07 -4.07 18.70
CA LEU A 58 -1.38 -4.00 18.90
C LEU A 58 -2.13 -4.79 17.82
N TYR A 59 -1.68 -4.72 16.57
CA TYR A 59 -2.16 -5.57 15.47
C TYR A 59 -2.00 -7.05 15.76
N SER A 60 -0.82 -7.45 16.22
CA SER A 60 -0.48 -8.86 16.46
C SER A 60 -1.27 -9.46 17.62
N TRP A 61 -1.54 -8.67 18.65
CA TRP A 61 -2.23 -9.10 19.86
C TRP A 61 -3.76 -9.07 19.73
N TRP A 62 -4.34 -8.02 19.15
CA TRP A 62 -5.79 -7.81 19.24
C TRP A 62 -6.45 -7.39 17.93
N LEU A 63 -5.89 -6.41 17.21
CA LEU A 63 -6.61 -5.74 16.10
C LEU A 63 -6.80 -6.64 14.87
N LYS A 64 -5.98 -7.68 14.70
CA LYS A 64 -6.16 -8.68 13.64
C LYS A 64 -7.44 -9.52 13.78
N HIS A 65 -8.15 -9.43 14.91
CA HIS A 65 -9.38 -10.17 15.20
C HIS A 65 -10.67 -9.37 14.90
N HIS A 66 -10.54 -8.09 14.53
CA HIS A 66 -11.67 -7.21 14.23
C HIS A 66 -11.78 -6.95 12.73
N VAL A 67 -13.01 -7.11 12.20
CA VAL A 67 -13.37 -6.87 10.80
C VAL A 67 -13.12 -5.39 10.48
N ILE A 68 -12.60 -5.11 9.28
CA ILE A 68 -12.20 -3.80 8.74
C ILE A 68 -10.97 -3.20 9.47
N VAL A 69 -10.93 -3.28 10.80
CA VAL A 69 -9.83 -2.78 11.64
C VAL A 69 -8.51 -3.46 11.28
N ASP A 70 -8.54 -4.75 10.93
CA ASP A 70 -7.34 -5.46 10.49
C ASP A 70 -6.71 -4.83 9.25
N VAL A 71 -7.52 -4.48 8.25
CA VAL A 71 -7.07 -3.82 7.02
C VAL A 71 -6.70 -2.36 7.28
N MET A 72 -7.48 -1.64 8.10
CA MET A 72 -7.14 -0.26 8.49
C MET A 72 -5.77 -0.17 9.18
N CYS A 73 -5.45 -1.10 10.08
CA CYS A 73 -4.14 -1.13 10.75
C CYS A 73 -2.99 -1.33 9.77
N ILE A 74 -3.16 -2.23 8.80
CA ILE A 74 -2.17 -2.44 7.74
C ILE A 74 -1.97 -1.14 6.95
N SER A 75 -3.05 -0.48 6.56
CA SER A 75 -2.99 0.78 5.82
C SER A 75 -2.35 1.91 6.62
N ILE A 76 -2.68 2.07 7.91
CA ILE A 76 -2.01 3.04 8.80
C ILE A 76 -0.52 2.72 8.91
N GLY A 77 -0.14 1.44 8.98
CA GLY A 77 1.27 1.03 8.98
C GLY A 77 2.03 1.49 7.74
N PHE A 78 1.41 1.43 6.55
CA PHE A 78 2.01 1.97 5.33
C PHE A 78 2.09 3.49 5.32
N VAL A 79 1.08 4.19 5.86
CA VAL A 79 1.10 5.65 6.05
C VAL A 79 2.23 6.08 6.98
N LEU A 80 2.42 5.40 8.11
CA LEU A 80 3.52 5.67 9.05
C LEU A 80 4.88 5.45 8.39
N ARG A 81 5.02 4.43 7.53
CA ARG A 81 6.26 4.23 6.75
C ARG A 81 6.50 5.35 5.75
N ALA A 82 5.47 5.80 5.04
CA ALA A 82 5.57 6.93 4.12
C ALA A 82 5.95 8.21 4.87
N LEU A 83 5.31 8.47 6.02
CA LEU A 83 5.63 9.58 6.90
C LEU A 83 7.08 9.53 7.39
N GLY A 84 7.55 8.36 7.82
CA GLY A 84 8.95 8.17 8.23
C GLY A 84 9.93 8.49 7.09
N GLY A 85 9.60 8.09 5.86
CA GLY A 85 10.39 8.47 4.67
C GLY A 85 10.46 9.99 4.47
N VAL A 86 9.32 10.68 4.56
CA VAL A 86 9.24 12.14 4.40
C VAL A 86 10.01 12.89 5.49
N VAL A 87 9.90 12.44 6.75
CA VAL A 87 10.67 13.00 7.88
C VAL A 87 12.17 12.77 7.71
N ALA A 88 12.58 11.61 7.18
CA ALA A 88 14.00 11.30 6.98
C ALA A 88 14.67 12.15 5.88
N ILE A 89 13.91 12.58 4.87
CA ILE A 89 14.41 13.41 3.76
C ILE A 89 14.07 14.91 3.92
N GLU A 90 13.39 15.29 5.00
CA GLU A 90 12.99 16.67 5.34
C GLU A 90 12.18 17.40 4.24
N VAL A 91 11.33 16.66 3.53
CA VAL A 91 10.52 17.20 2.43
C VAL A 91 9.13 17.59 2.94
N PRO A 92 8.49 18.66 2.41
CA PRO A 92 7.10 18.97 2.75
C PRO A 92 6.17 17.81 2.42
N LEU A 93 5.38 17.44 3.41
CA LEU A 93 4.41 16.36 3.37
C LEU A 93 3.14 16.83 2.65
N SER A 94 2.74 16.14 1.58
CA SER A 94 1.43 16.36 0.97
C SER A 94 0.36 15.55 1.73
N PRO A 95 -0.64 16.19 2.36
CA PRO A 95 -1.71 15.48 3.05
C PRO A 95 -2.50 14.59 2.10
N TRP A 96 -2.74 15.05 0.86
CA TRP A 96 -3.45 14.30 -0.18
C TRP A 96 -2.73 13.00 -0.53
N LEU A 97 -1.40 13.03 -0.61
CA LEU A 97 -0.60 11.84 -0.90
C LEU A 97 -0.66 10.80 0.24
N LEU A 98 -0.76 11.25 1.51
CA LEU A 98 -0.97 10.34 2.63
C LEU A 98 -2.34 9.67 2.59
N VAL A 99 -3.41 10.41 2.32
CA VAL A 99 -4.76 9.84 2.20
C VAL A 99 -4.85 8.92 0.98
N CYS A 100 -4.19 9.27 -0.12
CA CYS A 100 -4.04 8.40 -1.29
C CYS A 100 -3.32 7.09 -0.93
N THR A 101 -2.21 7.16 -0.18
CA THR A 101 -1.48 5.96 0.28
C THR A 101 -2.36 5.10 1.17
N PHE A 102 -3.05 5.71 2.14
CA PHE A 102 -3.96 5.02 3.05
C PHE A 102 -5.06 4.25 2.30
N THR A 103 -5.73 4.93 1.36
CA THR A 103 -6.88 4.39 0.62
C THR A 103 -6.44 3.36 -0.42
N LEU A 104 -5.28 3.54 -1.06
CA LEU A 104 -4.70 2.53 -1.95
C LEU A 104 -4.31 1.27 -1.17
N CYS A 105 -3.75 1.40 0.03
CA CYS A 105 -3.48 0.25 0.90
C CYS A 105 -4.76 -0.44 1.37
N LEU A 106 -5.84 0.31 1.65
CA LEU A 106 -7.15 -0.27 1.94
C LEU A 106 -7.66 -1.07 0.74
N PHE A 107 -7.59 -0.51 -0.46
CA PHE A 107 -8.01 -1.15 -1.70
C PHE A 107 -7.28 -2.49 -1.93
N VAL A 108 -5.96 -2.50 -1.84
CA VAL A 108 -5.17 -3.74 -1.99
C VAL A 108 -5.46 -4.72 -0.84
N GLY A 109 -5.63 -4.21 0.39
CA GLY A 109 -5.91 -5.02 1.58
C GLY A 109 -7.27 -5.71 1.53
N PHE A 110 -8.34 -5.01 1.17
CA PHE A 110 -9.66 -5.61 0.94
C PHE A 110 -9.65 -6.56 -0.27
N GLY A 111 -8.87 -6.21 -1.30
CA GLY A 111 -8.64 -7.08 -2.46
C GLY A 111 -8.06 -8.44 -2.05
N LYS A 112 -7.05 -8.42 -1.19
CA LYS A 112 -6.48 -9.64 -0.60
C LYS A 112 -7.52 -10.45 0.17
N ARG A 113 -8.31 -9.81 1.04
CA ARG A 113 -9.36 -10.50 1.81
C ARG A 113 -10.41 -11.14 0.89
N ARG A 114 -10.69 -10.50 -0.25
CA ARG A 114 -11.66 -11.00 -1.23
C ARG A 114 -11.14 -12.25 -1.93
N CYS A 115 -9.89 -12.23 -2.38
CA CYS A 115 -9.22 -13.40 -2.93
C CYS A 115 -9.19 -14.57 -1.93
N GLU A 116 -8.79 -14.31 -0.68
CA GLU A 116 -8.77 -15.33 0.38
C GLU A 116 -10.17 -15.95 0.62
N LEU A 117 -11.22 -15.12 0.63
CA LEU A 117 -12.61 -15.58 0.80
C LEU A 117 -13.12 -16.37 -0.42
N ALA A 118 -12.84 -15.91 -1.64
CA ALA A 118 -13.25 -16.58 -2.88
C ALA A 118 -12.60 -17.97 -3.03
N VAL A 119 -11.32 -18.11 -2.69
CA VAL A 119 -10.62 -19.41 -2.68
C VAL A 119 -11.23 -20.36 -1.65
N THR A 120 -11.59 -19.83 -0.48
CA THR A 120 -12.21 -20.62 0.60
C THR A 120 -13.58 -21.17 0.20
N ASN A 121 -14.39 -20.40 -0.53
CA ASN A 121 -15.70 -20.85 -1.01
C ASN A 121 -15.60 -21.90 -2.13
N ASN A 122 -14.59 -21.81 -3.00
CA ASN A 122 -14.42 -22.76 -4.12
C ASN A 122 -13.70 -24.06 -3.76
N ASN A 123 -12.85 -24.08 -2.72
CA ASN A 123 -12.05 -25.25 -2.36
C ASN A 123 -12.22 -25.62 -0.87
N TYR A 124 -13.13 -26.55 -0.58
CA TYR A 124 -13.41 -27.08 0.76
C TYR A 124 -12.20 -27.75 1.45
N HIS A 125 -11.15 -28.13 0.70
CA HIS A 125 -10.04 -28.97 1.19
C HIS A 125 -8.82 -28.22 1.74
N LEU A 126 -8.78 -26.88 1.70
CA LEU A 126 -7.70 -26.05 2.27
C LEU A 126 -8.10 -25.37 3.59
N ALA A 127 -8.97 -26.04 4.37
CA ALA A 127 -9.57 -25.54 5.61
C ALA A 127 -8.59 -25.22 6.77
N SER A 128 -7.28 -25.43 6.61
CA SER A 128 -6.28 -25.21 7.67
C SER A 128 -5.81 -23.76 7.85
N ASP A 129 -6.32 -22.80 7.06
CA ASP A 129 -5.94 -21.37 7.15
C ASP A 129 -7.14 -20.43 7.36
N ARG A 130 -8.22 -20.91 8.02
CA ARG A 130 -9.33 -20.04 8.43
C ARG A 130 -8.82 -19.01 9.44
N ARG A 131 -8.55 -17.79 8.98
CA ARG A 131 -8.54 -16.64 9.89
C ARG A 131 -9.98 -16.48 10.43
N PRO A 132 -10.22 -16.51 11.74
CA PRO A 132 -11.58 -16.40 12.28
C PRO A 132 -12.30 -15.09 11.90
N VAL A 133 -11.55 -14.05 11.50
CA VAL A 133 -12.12 -12.80 10.97
C VAL A 133 -12.75 -12.96 9.59
N LEU A 134 -12.28 -13.92 8.79
CA LEU A 134 -12.78 -14.13 7.43
C LEU A 134 -14.24 -14.61 7.44
N GLU A 135 -14.67 -15.29 8.50
CA GLU A 135 -16.05 -15.78 8.67
C GLU A 135 -17.07 -14.64 8.81
N ARG A 136 -16.62 -13.43 9.15
CA ARG A 136 -17.47 -12.25 9.29
C ARG A 136 -17.51 -11.36 8.04
N TYR A 137 -16.74 -11.70 7.01
CA TYR A 137 -16.71 -10.96 5.75
C TYR A 137 -17.60 -11.65 4.71
N THR A 138 -18.35 -10.86 3.94
CA THR A 138 -19.08 -11.33 2.75
C THR A 138 -18.41 -10.80 1.48
N LEU A 139 -18.54 -11.52 0.37
CA LEU A 139 -18.03 -11.06 -0.93
C LEU A 139 -18.66 -9.72 -1.33
N GLU A 140 -19.93 -9.50 -1.01
CA GLU A 140 -20.64 -8.26 -1.28
C GLU A 140 -20.08 -7.07 -0.49
N LEU A 141 -19.92 -7.22 0.84
CA LEU A 141 -19.31 -6.19 1.68
C LEU A 141 -17.91 -5.82 1.20
N LEU A 142 -17.08 -6.81 0.86
CA LEU A 142 -15.74 -6.57 0.32
C LEU A 142 -15.78 -5.89 -1.04
N GLY A 143 -16.79 -6.17 -1.86
CA GLY A 143 -17.03 -5.46 -3.11
C GLY A 143 -17.30 -3.97 -2.87
N HIS A 144 -18.21 -3.64 -1.94
CA HIS A 144 -18.50 -2.25 -1.59
C HIS A 144 -17.28 -1.53 -1.02
N LEU A 145 -16.55 -2.16 -0.08
CA LEU A 145 -15.34 -1.58 0.51
C LEU A 145 -14.22 -1.37 -0.53
N LEU A 146 -14.06 -2.30 -1.47
CA LEU A 146 -13.14 -2.17 -2.61
C LEU A 146 -13.52 -0.97 -3.50
N THR A 147 -14.78 -0.85 -3.89
CA THR A 147 -15.24 0.24 -4.76
C THR A 147 -15.09 1.60 -4.08
N ILE A 148 -15.47 1.72 -2.81
CA ILE A 148 -15.34 2.96 -2.05
C ILE A 148 -13.86 3.35 -1.90
N SER A 149 -12.99 2.41 -1.51
CA SER A 149 -11.56 2.69 -1.36
C SER A 149 -10.89 3.04 -2.70
N ALA A 150 -11.28 2.40 -3.81
CA ALA A 150 -10.83 2.75 -5.15
C ALA A 150 -11.22 4.19 -5.54
N ALA A 151 -12.49 4.55 -5.33
CA ALA A 151 -12.99 5.89 -5.64
C ALA A 151 -12.24 6.96 -4.85
N VAL A 152 -12.08 6.79 -3.53
CA VAL A 152 -11.36 7.75 -2.69
C VAL A 152 -9.87 7.80 -3.09
N ALA A 153 -9.24 6.68 -3.44
CA ALA A 153 -7.85 6.67 -3.92
C ALA A 153 -7.68 7.48 -5.21
N ILE A 154 -8.56 7.31 -6.19
CA ILE A 154 -8.53 8.09 -7.44
C ILE A 154 -8.75 9.58 -7.16
N THR A 155 -9.77 9.92 -6.36
CA THR A 155 -10.10 11.31 -6.04
C THR A 155 -8.96 11.98 -5.27
N THR A 156 -8.37 11.31 -4.29
CA THR A 156 -7.26 11.88 -3.51
C THR A 156 -5.98 12.02 -4.33
N PHE A 157 -5.73 11.10 -5.27
CA PHE A 157 -4.65 11.26 -6.24
C PHE A 157 -4.91 12.45 -7.19
N MET A 158 -6.13 12.62 -7.68
CA MET A 158 -6.51 13.76 -8.51
C MET A 158 -6.31 15.09 -7.75
N LEU A 159 -6.78 15.17 -6.50
CA LEU A 159 -6.55 16.33 -5.64
C LEU A 159 -5.06 16.60 -5.43
N TYR A 160 -4.26 15.55 -5.20
CA TYR A 160 -2.80 15.68 -5.11
C TYR A 160 -2.19 16.26 -6.40
N THR A 161 -2.60 15.78 -7.57
CA THR A 161 -2.04 16.26 -8.86
C THR A 161 -2.42 17.69 -9.22
N MET A 162 -3.49 18.22 -8.63
CA MET A 162 -3.99 19.58 -8.87
C MET A 162 -3.66 20.54 -7.71
N ASP A 163 -3.02 20.05 -6.65
CA ASP A 163 -2.70 20.85 -5.48
C ASP A 163 -1.62 21.90 -5.80
N PRO A 164 -1.80 23.17 -5.40
CA PRO A 164 -0.84 24.23 -5.66
C PRO A 164 0.57 23.94 -5.11
N GLN A 165 0.68 23.27 -3.96
CA GLN A 165 1.99 22.95 -3.37
C GLN A 165 2.71 21.88 -4.21
N THR A 166 1.95 20.91 -4.75
CA THR A 166 2.48 19.92 -5.70
C THR A 166 2.96 20.60 -6.98
N ALA A 167 2.16 21.52 -7.53
CA ALA A 167 2.49 22.25 -8.74
C ALA A 167 3.76 23.08 -8.60
N GLU A 168 3.92 23.77 -7.47
CA GLU A 168 5.12 24.53 -7.15
C GLU A 168 6.36 23.62 -7.00
N LYS A 169 6.20 22.48 -6.34
CA LYS A 169 7.28 21.51 -6.11
C LYS A 169 7.81 20.87 -7.41
N PHE A 170 6.94 20.58 -8.36
CA PHE A 170 7.33 19.96 -9.63
C PHE A 170 7.47 20.97 -10.78
N GLY A 171 7.13 22.24 -10.57
CA GLY A 171 7.14 23.28 -11.60
C GLY A 171 6.13 23.03 -12.74
N THR A 172 5.14 22.14 -12.54
CA THR A 172 4.17 21.78 -13.57
C THR A 172 2.82 21.38 -12.99
N ASN A 173 1.74 21.83 -13.64
CA ASN A 173 0.36 21.42 -13.35
C ASN A 173 -0.12 20.20 -14.16
N TYR A 174 0.74 19.64 -15.01
CA TYR A 174 0.35 18.64 -15.99
C TYR A 174 0.32 17.20 -15.43
N LEU A 175 0.61 17.01 -14.14
CA LEU A 175 0.62 15.70 -13.50
C LEU A 175 -0.75 15.00 -13.56
N VAL A 176 -1.82 15.79 -13.66
CA VAL A 176 -3.21 15.33 -13.87
C VAL A 176 -3.37 14.47 -15.13
N TYR A 177 -2.54 14.64 -16.16
CA TYR A 177 -2.62 13.84 -17.39
C TYR A 177 -2.12 12.40 -17.23
N SER A 178 -1.52 12.05 -16.10
CA SER A 178 -1.20 10.66 -15.75
C SER A 178 -2.42 9.86 -15.29
N LEU A 179 -3.56 10.52 -15.02
CA LEU A 179 -4.79 9.91 -14.50
C LEU A 179 -5.32 8.73 -15.32
N PRO A 180 -5.38 8.77 -16.68
CA PRO A 180 -5.93 7.65 -17.45
C PRO A 180 -5.27 6.30 -17.13
N PHE A 181 -3.96 6.29 -16.86
CA PHE A 181 -3.24 5.08 -16.47
C PHE A 181 -3.62 4.61 -15.07
N VAL A 182 -3.85 5.54 -14.13
CA VAL A 182 -4.30 5.24 -12.76
C VAL A 182 -5.71 4.64 -12.79
N PHE A 183 -6.63 5.25 -13.54
CA PHE A 183 -7.98 4.73 -13.75
C PHE A 183 -7.94 3.30 -14.31
N TYR A 184 -7.18 3.10 -15.39
CA TYR A 184 -7.03 1.78 -15.99
C TYR A 184 -6.47 0.76 -15.00
N GLY A 185 -5.38 1.09 -14.29
CA GLY A 185 -4.75 0.19 -13.33
C GLY A 185 -5.70 -0.24 -12.20
N ILE A 186 -6.42 0.72 -11.61
CA ILE A 186 -7.39 0.45 -10.54
C ILE A 186 -8.56 -0.39 -11.05
N PHE A 187 -9.14 -0.04 -12.20
CA PHE A 187 -10.26 -0.80 -12.77
C PHE A 187 -9.85 -2.20 -13.22
N ARG A 188 -8.65 -2.34 -13.83
CA ARG A 188 -8.10 -3.63 -14.22
C ARG A 188 -7.91 -4.51 -12.99
N PHE A 189 -7.26 -4.01 -11.95
CA PHE A 189 -7.07 -4.75 -10.70
C PHE A 189 -8.42 -5.13 -10.05
N ALA A 190 -9.38 -4.20 -9.96
CA ALA A 190 -10.70 -4.49 -9.42
C ALA A 190 -11.43 -5.58 -10.22
N SER A 191 -11.35 -5.54 -11.56
CA SER A 191 -11.95 -6.55 -12.44
C SER A 191 -11.34 -7.94 -12.23
N LEU A 192 -10.00 -8.03 -12.10
CA LEU A 192 -9.29 -9.29 -11.92
C LEU A 192 -9.61 -9.92 -10.57
N ILE A 193 -9.69 -9.13 -9.50
CA ILE A 193 -10.10 -9.62 -8.18
C ILE A 193 -11.55 -10.13 -8.19
N GLN A 194 -12.44 -9.46 -8.92
CA GLN A 194 -13.84 -9.91 -9.01
C GLN A 194 -13.98 -11.29 -9.67
N THR A 195 -13.05 -11.69 -10.54
CA THR A 195 -13.07 -13.04 -11.15
C THR A 195 -12.87 -14.17 -10.13
N GLY A 196 -12.29 -13.89 -8.96
CA GLY A 196 -12.00 -14.89 -7.93
C GLY A 196 -10.97 -15.96 -8.33
N ARG A 197 -10.26 -15.78 -9.46
CA ARG A 197 -9.29 -16.75 -9.99
C ARG A 197 -7.90 -16.65 -9.39
N PHE A 198 -7.56 -15.49 -8.81
CA PHE A 198 -6.24 -15.21 -8.25
C PHE A 198 -6.22 -15.46 -6.75
N GLY A 199 -5.15 -16.10 -6.25
CA GLY A 199 -4.91 -16.36 -4.83
C GLY A 199 -4.50 -15.12 -4.02
N GLY A 200 -4.18 -14.01 -4.70
CA GLY A 200 -4.01 -12.71 -4.05
C GLY A 200 -3.44 -11.61 -4.96
N PRO A 201 -3.32 -10.38 -4.44
CA PRO A 201 -2.85 -9.21 -5.21
C PRO A 201 -1.46 -9.38 -5.84
N MET A 202 -0.56 -10.08 -5.15
CA MET A 202 0.81 -10.30 -5.66
C MET A 202 0.84 -11.18 -6.91
N GLU A 203 -0.09 -12.12 -7.02
CA GLU A 203 -0.21 -12.95 -8.21
C GLU A 203 -0.66 -12.09 -9.40
N ILE A 204 -1.69 -11.26 -9.21
CA ILE A 204 -2.15 -10.30 -10.22
C ILE A 204 -1.01 -9.39 -10.68
N PHE A 205 -0.25 -8.83 -9.74
CA PHE A 205 0.90 -7.97 -10.04
C PHE A 205 1.99 -8.68 -10.84
N ALA A 206 2.16 -10.00 -10.64
CA ALA A 206 3.18 -10.79 -11.33
C ALA A 206 2.72 -11.33 -12.69
N THR A 207 1.43 -11.62 -12.86
CA THR A 207 0.94 -12.36 -14.04
C THR A 207 0.18 -11.49 -15.05
N ASP A 208 -0.44 -10.38 -14.63
CA ASP A 208 -1.27 -9.58 -15.55
C ASP A 208 -0.42 -8.53 -16.28
N HIS A 209 -0.03 -8.86 -17.52
CA HIS A 209 0.73 -7.95 -18.38
C HIS A 209 0.02 -6.61 -18.65
N PRO A 210 -1.31 -6.54 -18.92
CA PRO A 210 -1.97 -5.26 -19.11
C PRO A 210 -1.88 -4.35 -17.88
N PHE A 211 -2.05 -4.90 -16.68
CA PHE A 211 -1.85 -4.18 -15.43
C PHE A 211 -0.40 -3.69 -15.26
N GLN A 212 0.59 -4.54 -15.53
CA GLN A 212 2.01 -4.14 -15.47
C GLN A 212 2.33 -3.02 -16.47
N MET A 213 1.84 -3.14 -17.71
CA MET A 213 2.00 -2.09 -18.73
C MET A 213 1.41 -0.76 -18.26
N SER A 214 0.25 -0.78 -17.59
CA SER A 214 -0.35 0.44 -17.05
C SER A 214 0.51 1.12 -15.99
N ILE A 215 1.17 0.35 -15.12
CA ILE A 215 2.12 0.89 -14.13
C ILE A 215 3.34 1.48 -14.84
N VAL A 216 3.90 0.78 -15.83
CA VAL A 216 5.07 1.27 -16.58
C VAL A 216 4.73 2.56 -17.31
N LEU A 217 3.60 2.60 -18.03
CA LEU A 217 3.13 3.79 -18.73
C LEU A 217 2.85 4.94 -17.76
N TRP A 218 2.28 4.66 -16.59
CA TRP A 218 2.12 5.66 -15.55
C TRP A 218 3.46 6.24 -15.08
N ILE A 219 4.45 5.39 -14.74
CA ILE A 219 5.79 5.84 -14.32
C ILE A 219 6.45 6.68 -15.41
N VAL A 220 6.43 6.20 -16.66
CA VAL A 220 6.99 6.93 -17.80
C VAL A 220 6.29 8.28 -17.97
N SER A 221 4.95 8.32 -17.87
CA SER A 221 4.20 9.58 -17.97
C SER A 221 4.58 10.57 -16.87
N VAL A 222 4.73 10.13 -15.63
CA VAL A 222 5.13 10.97 -14.51
C VAL A 222 6.55 11.51 -14.71
N ILE A 223 7.49 10.66 -15.12
CA ILE A 223 8.89 11.09 -15.38
C ILE A 223 8.93 12.13 -16.51
N VAL A 224 8.23 11.89 -17.62
CA VAL A 224 8.17 12.82 -18.75
C VAL A 224 7.55 14.15 -18.33
N ILE A 225 6.44 14.11 -17.60
CA ILE A 225 5.76 15.34 -17.13
C ILE A 225 6.65 16.10 -16.15
N VAL A 226 7.29 15.45 -15.19
CA VAL A 226 8.14 16.14 -14.20
C VAL A 226 9.38 16.75 -14.87
N HIS A 227 9.95 16.08 -15.87
CA HIS A 227 11.18 16.56 -16.51
C HIS A 227 10.92 17.62 -17.60
N TRP A 228 9.88 17.45 -18.42
CA TRP A 228 9.60 18.31 -19.58
C TRP A 228 8.40 19.25 -19.36
N GLY A 229 7.58 19.00 -18.35
CA GLY A 229 6.39 19.80 -18.02
C GLY A 229 6.67 21.28 -17.76
N PRO A 230 7.74 21.67 -17.02
CA PRO A 230 8.06 23.09 -16.81
C PRO A 230 8.33 23.84 -18.12
N GLN A 231 9.07 23.21 -19.04
CA GLN A 231 9.42 23.80 -20.34
C GLN A 231 8.18 24.02 -21.22
N ILE A 232 7.25 23.05 -21.20
CA ILE A 232 5.97 23.14 -21.91
C ILE A 232 5.12 24.26 -21.31
N GLN A 233 5.07 24.36 -19.98
CA GLN A 233 4.28 25.37 -19.30
C GLN A 233 4.80 26.79 -19.60
N ASP A 234 6.12 26.97 -19.62
CA ASP A 234 6.74 28.24 -19.99
C ASP A 234 6.49 28.63 -21.45
N PHE A 235 6.55 27.65 -22.37
CA PHE A 235 6.23 27.86 -23.78
C PHE A 235 4.78 28.31 -23.97
N VAL A 236 3.83 27.61 -23.34
CA VAL A 236 2.40 27.95 -23.39
C VAL A 236 2.15 29.34 -22.79
N ARG A 237 2.79 29.68 -21.66
CA ARG A 237 2.64 31.00 -21.02
C ARG A 237 3.16 32.13 -21.91
N LYS A 238 4.30 31.94 -22.58
CA LYS A 238 4.85 32.92 -23.53
C LYS A 238 3.93 33.14 -24.73
N MET A 239 3.38 32.06 -25.29
CA MET A 239 2.45 32.13 -26.41
C MET A 239 1.13 32.82 -26.03
N ALA A 240 0.64 32.60 -24.82
CA ALA A 240 -0.56 33.27 -24.30
C ALA A 240 -0.37 34.78 -24.03
N MET A 241 0.86 35.27 -23.82
CA MET A 241 1.15 36.70 -23.67
C MET A 241 1.36 37.44 -25.01
N LEU A 242 1.45 36.71 -26.12
CA LEU A 242 1.61 37.27 -27.47
C LEU A 242 0.27 37.54 -28.17
N TYR A 243 -0.85 37.16 -27.56
CA TYR A 243 -2.23 37.40 -28.01
C TYR A 243 -2.95 38.28 -26.99
#